data_AF-A0A356RDD1-F1
#
_entry.id   AF-A0A356RDD1-F1
#
_cell.length_a   1.000
_cell.length_b   1.000
_cell.length_c   1.000
_cell.angle_alpha   90.00
_cell.angle_beta   90.00
_cell.angle_gamma   90.00
#
_symmetry.space_group_name_H-M   'P 1'
#
loop_
_entity.id
_entity.type
_entity.pdbx_description
1 polymer ?
#
loop_
_entity_poly.entity_id
_entity_poly.type
_entity_poly.pdbx_seq_one_letter_code
_entity_poly.pdbx_strand_id
1 'polypeptide(L)' 'IILAEPKALIGFAGPRVIEQTIKERLPEGFQRAEFLLEHGMVDHIVERKTLKATLETLLVHCGAEIPHSSV' A
#
# COMPACT_ATOMS: atom_id res chain seq x y z
N ILE A 1 -1.27 -9.89 2.85
CA ILE A 1 -2.03 -8.76 2.30
C ILE A 1 -1.35 -7.45 2.67
N ILE A 2 -0.98 -6.66 1.68
CA ILE A 2 -0.33 -5.36 1.77
C ILE A 2 -1.28 -4.36 1.12
N LEU A 3 -1.89 -3.52 1.95
CA LEU A 3 -2.73 -2.41 1.49
C LEU A 3 -1.93 -1.11 1.53
N ALA A 4 -2.12 -0.26 0.52
CA ALA A 4 -1.52 1.06 0.47
C ALA A 4 -2.59 2.14 0.19
N GLU A 5 -2.32 3.36 0.62
CA GLU A 5 -3.13 4.52 0.21
C GLU A 5 -2.64 5.07 -1.14
N PRO A 6 -3.50 5.77 -1.91
CA PRO A 6 -3.10 6.38 -3.18
C PRO A 6 -1.86 7.26 -3.02
N LYS A 7 -0.91 7.13 -3.96
CA LYS A 7 0.34 7.90 -4.02
C LYS A 7 1.28 7.74 -2.81
N ALA A 8 1.03 6.78 -1.92
CA ALA A 8 1.90 6.52 -0.78
C ALA A 8 3.32 6.22 -1.26
N LEU A 9 4.32 6.81 -0.60
CA LEU A 9 5.73 6.53 -0.86
C LEU A 9 6.18 5.39 0.06
N ILE A 10 6.54 4.25 -0.51
CA ILE A 10 6.88 3.03 0.21
C ILE A 10 8.25 2.55 -0.30
N GLY A 11 9.20 2.41 0.61
CA GLY A 11 10.54 1.94 0.27
C GLY A 11 11.44 1.84 1.49
N PHE A 12 12.45 0.98 1.39
CA PHE A 12 13.44 0.79 2.45
C PHE A 12 14.43 1.96 2.55
N ALA A 13 14.90 2.45 1.40
CA ALA A 13 15.81 3.59 1.29
C ALA A 13 15.14 4.74 0.54
N GLY A 14 15.45 5.98 0.91
CA GLY A 14 14.94 7.15 0.21
C GLY A 14 15.46 7.23 -1.24
N PRO A 15 14.70 7.82 -2.18
CA PRO A 15 15.03 7.83 -3.61
C PRO A 15 16.41 8.43 -3.88
N ARG A 16 16.78 9.51 -3.18
CA ARG A 16 18.10 10.15 -3.31
C ARG A 16 19.27 9.21 -2.98
N VAL A 17 19.13 8.34 -1.98
CA VAL A 17 20.18 7.39 -1.58
C VAL A 17 20.34 6.33 -2.66
N ILE A 18 19.23 5.87 -3.23
CA ILE A 18 19.23 4.88 -4.30
C ILE A 18 19.87 5.46 -5.56
N GLU A 19 19.44 6.64 -6.01
CA GLU A 19 20.02 7.34 -7.17
C GLU A 19 21.53 7.56 -7.03
N GLN A 20 22.00 7.95 -5.84
CA GLN A 20 23.42 8.12 -5.58
C GLN A 20 24.21 6.80 -5.66
N THR A 21 23.56 5.68 -5.34
CA THR A 21 24.18 4.35 -5.33
C THR A 21 24.22 3.75 -6.74
N ILE A 22 23.13 3.83 -7.50
CA ILE A 22 23.03 3.25 -8.86
C ILE A 22 23.53 4.19 -9.96
N LYS A 23 23.70 5.50 -9.65
CA LYS A 23 24.11 6.57 -10.58
C LYS A 23 23.19 6.74 -11.79
N GLU A 24 21.93 6.36 -11.65
CA GLU A 24 20.87 6.46 -12.65
C GLU A 24 19.65 7.15 -12.04
N ARG A 25 18.77 7.70 -12.90
CA ARG A 25 17.50 8.29 -12.46
C ARG A 25 16.48 7.20 -12.21
N LEU A 26 15.69 7.35 -11.16
CA LEU A 26 14.61 6.41 -10.87
C LEU A 26 13.45 6.60 -11.88
N PRO A 27 12.76 5.51 -12.24
CA PRO A 27 11.54 5.59 -13.04
C PRO A 27 10.50 6.54 -12.43
N GLU A 28 9.62 7.08 -13.27
CA GLU A 28 8.50 7.86 -12.78
C GLU A 28 7.61 7.01 -11.88
N GLY A 29 7.17 7.58 -10.76
CA GLY A 29 6.34 6.86 -9.81
C GLY A 29 7.09 5.77 -9.03
N PHE A 30 8.41 5.63 -9.16
CA PHE A 30 9.17 4.68 -8.35
C PHE A 30 8.86 4.86 -6.85
N GLN A 31 8.72 3.74 -6.14
CA GLN A 31 8.26 3.68 -4.73
C GLN A 31 6.84 4.17 -4.46
N ARG A 32 6.05 4.57 -5.47
CA ARG A 32 4.64 4.90 -5.27
C ARG A 32 3.80 3.62 -5.17
N ALA A 33 2.71 3.71 -4.42
CA ALA A 33 1.75 2.62 -4.27
C ALA A 33 1.33 2.03 -5.62
N GLU A 34 1.10 2.87 -6.63
CA GLU A 34 0.72 2.47 -8.00
C GLU A 34 1.83 1.66 -8.68
N PHE A 35 3.06 2.15 -8.63
CA PHE A 35 4.23 1.43 -9.17
C PHE A 35 4.42 0.09 -8.45
N LEU A 36 4.25 0.05 -7.14
CA LEU A 36 4.41 -1.17 -6.35
C LEU A 36 3.29 -2.18 -6.57
N LEU A 37 2.06 -1.71 -6.85
CA LEU A 37 0.94 -2.57 -7.25
C LEU A 37 1.24 -3.25 -8.59
N GLU A 38 1.72 -2.48 -9.58
CA GLU A 38 2.10 -3.02 -10.89
C GLU A 38 3.24 -4.06 -10.82
N HIS A 39 4.13 -3.94 -9.83
CA HIS A 39 5.26 -4.85 -9.61
C HIS A 39 4.96 -5.97 -8.59
N GLY A 40 3.70 -6.11 -8.13
CA GLY A 40 3.28 -7.19 -7.23
C GLY A 40 3.79 -7.07 -5.78
N MET A 41 4.22 -5.88 -5.37
CA MET A 41 4.68 -5.58 -4.00
C MET A 41 3.55 -5.06 -3.10
N VAL A 42 2.48 -4.51 -3.68
CA VAL A 42 1.26 -4.08 -3.00
C VAL A 42 0.10 -4.90 -3.57
N ASP A 43 -0.80 -5.39 -2.70
CA ASP A 43 -1.93 -6.23 -3.12
C ASP A 43 -3.14 -5.38 -3.55
N HIS A 44 -3.36 -4.23 -2.90
CA HIS A 44 -4.47 -3.32 -3.25
C HIS A 44 -4.21 -1.89 -2.77
N ILE A 45 -4.62 -0.91 -3.58
CA ILE A 45 -4.65 0.51 -3.18
C ILE A 45 -6.06 0.87 -2.70
N VAL A 46 -6.18 1.44 -1.50
CA VAL A 46 -7.47 1.72 -0.85
C VAL A 46 -7.48 3.17 -0.36
N GLU A 47 -8.52 3.92 -0.72
CA GLU A 47 -8.71 5.28 -0.20
C GLU A 47 -8.96 5.26 1.32
N ARG A 48 -8.45 6.27 2.03
CA ARG A 48 -8.62 6.40 3.48
C ARG A 48 -10.07 6.24 3.94
N LYS A 49 -11.02 6.80 3.17
CA LYS A 49 -12.45 6.80 3.48
C LYS A 49 -13.05 5.38 3.48
N THR A 50 -12.51 4.47 2.66
CA THR A 50 -13.03 3.10 2.50
C THR A 50 -12.16 2.06 3.23
N LEU A 51 -11.02 2.47 3.78
CA LEU A 51 -10.06 1.59 4.46
C LEU A 51 -10.71 0.78 5.60
N LYS A 52 -11.55 1.41 6.43
CA LYS A 52 -12.22 0.72 7.54
C LYS A 52 -13.09 -0.44 7.04
N ALA A 53 -13.98 -0.18 6.09
CA ALA A 53 -14.87 -1.20 5.51
C ALA A 53 -14.08 -2.32 4.79
N THR A 54 -12.97 -1.96 4.16
CA THR A 54 -12.08 -2.93 3.50
C THR A 54 -11.43 -3.85 4.53
N LEU A 55 -10.91 -3.29 5.63
CA LEU A 55 -10.31 -4.07 6.72
C LEU A 55 -11.34 -4.98 7.39
N GLU A 56 -12.55 -4.49 7.65
CA GLU A 56 -13.64 -5.30 8.20
C GLU A 56 -13.92 -6.51 7.30
N THR A 57 -14.07 -6.27 6.00
CA THR A 57 -14.30 -7.34 5.01
C THR A 57 -13.19 -8.38 5.06
N LEU A 58 -11.93 -7.95 5.04
CA LEU A 58 -10.78 -8.86 5.06
C LEU A 58 -10.70 -9.69 6.34
N LEU A 59 -10.94 -9.07 7.49
CA LEU A 59 -10.90 -9.74 8.79
C LEU A 59 -12.00 -10.79 8.90
N VAL A 60 -13.22 -10.50 8.43
CA VAL A 60 -14.32 -11.47 8.36
C VAL A 60 -13.94 -12.67 7.48
N HIS A 61 -13.31 -12.44 6.33
CA HIS A 61 -12.85 -13.52 5.45
C HIS A 61 -11.75 -14.37 6.10
N CYS A 62 -10.95 -13.80 7.01
CA CYS A 62 -9.95 -14.52 7.81
C CYS A 62 -10.54 -15.23 9.04
N GLY A 63 -11.87 -15.19 9.24
CA GLY A 63 -12.55 -15.85 10.36
C GLY A 63 -12.61 -15.02 11.64
N ALA A 64 -12.35 -13.71 11.59
CA ALA A 64 -12.57 -12.83 12.73
C ALA A 64 -14.07 -12.57 12.92
N GLU A 65 -14.56 -12.77 14.14
CA GLU A 65 -15.87 -12.27 14.54
C GLU A 65 -15.73 -10.78 14.85
N ILE A 66 -16.23 -9.94 13.94
CA ILE A 66 -16.32 -8.51 14.20
C ILE A 66 -17.60 -8.29 15.01
N PRO A 67 -17.51 -7.87 16.29
CA PRO A 67 -18.70 -7.49 17.02
C PRO A 67 -19.36 -6.38 16.21
N HIS A 68 -20.60 -6.62 15.77
CA HIS A 68 -21.38 -5.60 15.08
C HIS A 68 -21.41 -4.40 16.02
N SER A 69 -20.64 -3.37 15.68
CA SER A 69 -20.68 -2.10 16.38
C SER A 69 -22.07 -1.55 16.09
N SER A 70 -22.98 -1.70 17.04
CA SER A 70 -24.23 -0.97 17.11
C SER A 70 -23.89 0.52 17.01
N VAL A 71 -24.01 1.07 15.80
CA VAL A 71 -24.21 2.48 15.52
C VAL A 71 -25.42 2.56 14.62
#